data_AF-A0A439LPL4-F1
#
_entry.id   AF-A0A439LPL4-F1
#
_cell.length_a   1.000
_cell.length_b   1.000
_cell.length_c   1.000
_cell.angle_alpha   90.00
_cell.angle_beta   90.00
_cell.angle_gamma   90.00
#
_symmetry.space_group_name_H-M   'P 1'
#
loop_
_entity.id
_entity.type
_entity.pdbx_description
1 polymer ?
#
loop_
_entity_poly.entity_id
_entity_poly.type
_entity_poly.pdbx_seq_one_letter_code
_entity_poly.pdbx_strand_id
1 'polypeptide(L)'
;MDIFKLLRRPSNTSSDLRSALAAIDLKAAEEATEALEAERKRVLLDGSDKDLAAVEDRLAAAYRHTERLEAARDELERRIEAATVAETQQDRAAQYASAKAQADAAAKLLTTKYPAIAKDFTALLKTLAEAAIAVEEANKNLPEGAAPLMDPEFAVRGKLGEPEKTISQETVDVWCYSNAPDIRVLPPEKQAELNARFRGANQGSLPSGSSGGMTSVTRRRVVKRTYVPAQHTQRPESIARLEMPGLKVGDVPFWKAPTYSNPSVVIATLEQLATMTPAPAINPADVRTEYLDPSDAKQAEEDVAA
;
A
#
# COMPACT_ATOMS: atom_id res chain seq x y z
N MET A 1 -5.25 -40.02 -25.02
CA MET A 1 -4.10 -39.17 -25.43
C MET A 1 -2.92 -40.12 -25.66
N ASP A 2 -2.17 -40.00 -26.75
CA ASP A 2 -1.04 -40.92 -27.01
C ASP A 2 0.22 -40.42 -26.29
N ILE A 3 0.52 -41.04 -25.14
CA ILE A 3 1.65 -40.73 -24.26
C ILE A 3 2.98 -40.77 -25.02
N PHE A 4 3.15 -41.76 -25.91
CA PHE A 4 4.38 -41.93 -26.69
C PHE A 4 4.54 -40.85 -27.77
N LYS A 5 3.42 -40.31 -28.29
CA LYS A 5 3.45 -39.16 -29.20
C LYS A 5 3.83 -37.87 -28.48
N LEU A 6 3.41 -37.70 -27.23
CA LEU A 6 3.76 -36.58 -26.36
C LEU A 6 5.25 -36.59 -25.99
N LEU A 7 5.80 -37.76 -25.66
CA LEU A 7 7.23 -37.95 -25.39
C LEU A 7 8.13 -37.67 -26.60
N ARG A 8 7.61 -37.74 -27.82
CA ARG A 8 8.36 -37.40 -29.05
C ARG A 8 8.35 -35.91 -29.37
N ARG A 9 7.55 -35.09 -28.69
CA ARG A 9 7.53 -33.64 -28.88
C ARG A 9 8.58 -32.94 -28.01
N PRO A 10 9.31 -31.94 -28.56
CA PRO A 10 10.37 -31.25 -27.83
C PRO A 10 9.88 -30.13 -26.89
N SER A 11 8.65 -29.61 -27.04
CA SER A 11 8.18 -28.41 -26.33
C SER A 11 6.83 -28.61 -25.64
N ASN A 12 6.79 -29.43 -24.60
CA ASN A 12 5.59 -29.61 -23.77
C ASN A 12 5.72 -28.78 -22.49
N THR A 13 4.62 -28.18 -22.03
CA THR A 13 4.59 -27.49 -20.72
C THR A 13 4.61 -28.50 -19.57
N SER A 14 4.97 -28.07 -18.37
CA SER A 14 4.89 -28.91 -17.17
C SER A 14 3.45 -29.44 -16.94
N SER A 15 2.44 -28.64 -17.30
CA SER A 15 1.02 -29.01 -17.23
C SER A 15 0.66 -30.12 -18.23
N ASP A 16 1.14 -30.03 -19.47
CA ASP A 16 0.90 -31.05 -20.50
C ASP A 16 1.53 -32.39 -20.11
N LEU A 17 2.75 -32.35 -19.55
CA LEU A 17 3.47 -33.55 -19.10
C LEU A 17 2.82 -34.20 -17.88
N ARG A 18 2.34 -33.40 -16.90
CA ARG A 18 1.58 -33.92 -15.75
C ARG A 18 0.27 -34.57 -16.19
N SER A 19 -0.41 -33.99 -17.18
CA SER A 19 -1.64 -34.56 -17.75
C SER A 19 -1.37 -35.90 -18.44
N ALA A 20 -0.22 -36.04 -19.12
CA ALA A 20 0.21 -37.30 -19.71
C ALA A 20 0.58 -38.35 -18.67
N LEU A 21 1.25 -37.95 -17.58
CA LEU A 21 1.61 -38.83 -16.46
C LEU A 21 0.37 -39.38 -15.77
N ALA A 22 -0.63 -38.52 -15.52
CA ALA A 22 -1.91 -38.92 -14.91
C ALA A 22 -2.72 -39.90 -15.78
N ALA A 23 -2.44 -39.97 -17.09
CA ALA A 23 -3.09 -40.90 -18.00
C ALA A 23 -2.42 -42.29 -18.07
N ILE A 24 -1.27 -42.48 -17.40
CA ILE A 24 -0.63 -43.79 -17.26
C ILE A 24 -1.36 -44.59 -16.18
N ASP A 25 -2.02 -45.67 -16.59
CA ASP A 25 -2.66 -46.61 -15.67
C ASP A 25 -1.80 -47.88 -15.53
N LEU A 26 -0.71 -47.76 -14.77
CA LEU A 26 0.21 -48.87 -14.54
C LEU A 26 -0.49 -50.01 -13.79
N LYS A 27 -1.39 -49.67 -12.86
CA LYS A 27 -2.12 -50.63 -12.05
C LYS A 27 -3.02 -51.51 -12.92
N ALA A 28 -3.78 -50.93 -13.86
CA ALA A 28 -4.60 -51.72 -14.77
C ALA A 28 -3.74 -52.62 -15.69
N ALA A 29 -2.55 -52.17 -16.08
CA ALA A 29 -1.61 -52.97 -16.88
C ALA A 29 -1.02 -54.15 -16.08
N GLU A 30 -0.68 -53.94 -14.81
CA GLU A 30 -0.25 -54.99 -13.87
C GLU A 30 -1.39 -56.00 -13.62
N GLU A 31 -2.60 -55.54 -13.30
CA GLU A 31 -3.78 -56.40 -13.10
C GLU A 31 -4.11 -57.24 -14.35
N ALA A 32 -3.97 -56.66 -15.55
CA ALA A 32 -4.15 -57.38 -16.81
C ALA A 32 -3.07 -58.46 -17.01
N THR A 33 -1.83 -58.19 -16.58
CA THR A 33 -0.73 -59.15 -16.63
C THR A 33 -0.97 -60.31 -15.66
N GLU A 34 -1.37 -60.02 -14.40
CA GLU A 34 -1.73 -61.02 -13.41
C GLU A 34 -2.89 -61.92 -13.86
N ALA A 35 -3.91 -61.34 -14.50
CA ALA A 35 -5.03 -62.08 -15.06
C ALA A 35 -4.59 -63.06 -16.17
N LEU A 36 -3.66 -62.64 -17.03
CA LEU A 36 -3.06 -63.50 -18.06
C LEU A 36 -2.18 -64.59 -17.46
N GLU A 37 -1.45 -64.33 -16.37
CA GLU A 37 -0.71 -65.36 -15.65
C GLU A 37 -1.63 -66.41 -15.02
N ALA A 38 -2.76 -66.00 -14.46
CA ALA A 38 -3.78 -66.90 -13.93
C ALA A 38 -4.40 -67.74 -15.06
N GLU A 39 -4.69 -67.13 -16.22
CA GLU A 39 -5.16 -67.83 -17.42
C GLU A 39 -4.13 -68.87 -17.90
N ARG A 40 -2.85 -68.51 -17.92
CA ARG A 40 -1.74 -69.42 -18.29
C ARG A 40 -1.70 -70.65 -17.38
N LYS A 41 -1.80 -70.46 -16.06
CA LYS A 41 -1.84 -71.56 -15.07
C LYS A 41 -3.01 -72.52 -15.32
N ARG A 42 -4.16 -72.00 -15.72
CA ARG A 42 -5.34 -72.83 -16.06
C ARG A 42 -5.14 -73.62 -17.35
N VAL A 43 -4.64 -72.96 -18.41
CA VAL A 43 -4.42 -73.59 -19.72
C VAL A 43 -3.33 -74.67 -19.66
N LEU A 44 -2.34 -74.53 -18.78
CA LEU A 44 -1.33 -75.57 -18.52
C LEU A 44 -1.92 -76.89 -17.98
N LEU A 45 -3.06 -76.84 -17.30
CA LEU A 45 -3.70 -78.03 -16.72
C LEU A 45 -4.71 -78.66 -17.68
N ASP A 46 -5.52 -77.84 -18.35
CA ASP A 46 -6.72 -78.29 -19.05
C ASP A 46 -6.77 -77.93 -20.55
N GLY A 47 -5.75 -77.24 -21.09
CA GLY A 47 -5.74 -76.67 -22.44
C GLY A 47 -4.87 -77.41 -23.45
N SER A 48 -4.92 -76.98 -24.71
CA SER A 48 -4.05 -77.47 -25.77
C SER A 48 -2.75 -76.66 -25.87
N ASP A 49 -1.70 -77.23 -26.47
CA ASP A 49 -0.43 -76.52 -26.75
C ASP A 49 -0.65 -75.22 -27.56
N LYS A 50 -1.66 -75.22 -28.42
CA LYS A 50 -2.03 -74.03 -29.20
C LYS A 50 -2.62 -72.93 -28.32
N ASP A 51 -3.44 -73.29 -27.34
CA ASP A 51 -4.03 -72.34 -26.40
C ASP A 51 -2.95 -71.77 -25.47
N LEU A 52 -2.00 -72.61 -25.05
CA LEU A 52 -0.86 -72.18 -24.23
C LEU A 52 -0.01 -71.15 -24.97
N ALA A 53 0.36 -71.43 -26.23
CA ALA A 53 1.13 -70.49 -27.06
C ALA A 53 0.41 -69.14 -27.22
N ALA A 54 -0.91 -69.15 -27.42
CA ALA A 54 -1.70 -67.92 -27.56
C ALA A 54 -1.76 -67.09 -26.26
N VAL A 55 -1.77 -67.73 -25.08
CA VAL A 55 -1.68 -67.01 -23.80
C VAL A 55 -0.28 -66.47 -23.57
N GLU A 56 0.76 -67.23 -23.90
CA GLU A 56 2.16 -66.79 -23.74
C GLU A 56 2.50 -65.60 -24.64
N ASP A 57 2.00 -65.56 -25.88
CA ASP A 57 2.14 -64.40 -26.76
C ASP A 57 1.46 -63.15 -26.18
N ARG A 58 0.25 -63.31 -25.62
CA ARG A 58 -0.47 -62.22 -24.94
C ARG A 58 0.29 -61.74 -23.70
N LEU A 59 0.83 -62.67 -22.91
CA LEU A 59 1.61 -62.36 -21.72
C LEU A 59 2.91 -61.60 -22.07
N ALA A 60 3.62 -62.05 -23.11
CA ALA A 60 4.82 -61.35 -23.61
C ALA A 60 4.48 -59.95 -24.16
N ALA A 61 3.30 -59.76 -24.75
CA ALA A 61 2.82 -58.43 -25.14
C ALA A 61 2.47 -57.56 -23.92
N ALA A 62 1.86 -58.14 -22.88
CA ALA A 62 1.49 -57.45 -21.64
C ALA A 62 2.73 -56.98 -20.86
N TYR A 63 3.73 -57.84 -20.63
CA TYR A 63 4.98 -57.44 -19.97
C TYR A 63 5.67 -56.29 -20.72
N ARG A 64 5.80 -56.39 -22.05
CA ARG A 64 6.37 -55.31 -22.87
C ARG A 64 5.55 -54.03 -22.79
N HIS A 65 4.24 -54.11 -22.60
CA HIS A 65 3.41 -52.94 -22.43
C HIS A 65 3.65 -52.28 -21.07
N THR A 66 3.68 -53.07 -19.99
CA THR A 66 3.99 -52.59 -18.63
C THR A 66 5.38 -51.94 -18.57
N GLU A 67 6.42 -52.60 -19.08
CA GLU A 67 7.78 -52.04 -19.16
C GLU A 67 7.82 -50.70 -19.92
N ARG A 68 7.05 -50.57 -21.01
CA ARG A 68 6.95 -49.31 -21.77
C ARG A 68 6.23 -48.22 -20.98
N LEU A 69 5.22 -48.57 -20.17
CA LEU A 69 4.52 -47.62 -19.31
C LEU A 69 5.41 -47.15 -18.16
N GLU A 70 6.19 -48.05 -17.55
CA GLU A 70 7.19 -47.68 -16.54
C GLU A 70 8.25 -46.74 -17.11
N ALA A 71 8.84 -47.09 -18.25
CA ALA A 71 9.82 -46.24 -18.92
C ALA A 71 9.21 -44.88 -19.33
N ALA A 72 7.94 -44.85 -19.71
CA ALA A 72 7.23 -43.60 -20.01
C ALA A 72 6.99 -42.75 -18.76
N ARG A 73 6.65 -43.37 -17.62
CA ARG A 73 6.46 -42.70 -16.33
C ARG A 73 7.76 -42.00 -15.90
N ASP A 74 8.85 -42.75 -15.84
CA ASP A 74 10.13 -42.24 -15.35
C ASP A 74 10.66 -41.09 -16.23
N GLU A 75 10.51 -41.19 -17.55
CA GLU A 75 10.89 -40.11 -18.47
C GLU A 75 9.96 -38.89 -18.36
N LEU A 76 8.65 -39.08 -18.13
CA LEU A 76 7.73 -37.97 -17.90
C LEU A 76 8.05 -37.23 -16.60
N GLU A 77 8.33 -37.94 -15.51
CA GLU A 77 8.72 -37.35 -14.22
C GLU A 77 9.97 -36.47 -14.37
N ARG A 78 11.02 -37.01 -15.02
CA ARG A 78 12.25 -36.26 -15.31
C ARG A 78 11.99 -35.00 -16.12
N ARG A 79 11.12 -35.08 -17.13
CA ARG A 79 10.78 -33.91 -17.97
C ARG A 79 9.90 -32.90 -17.25
N ILE A 80 9.00 -33.34 -16.37
CA ILE A 80 8.17 -32.45 -15.54
C ILE A 80 9.06 -31.60 -14.65
N GLU A 81 10.06 -32.20 -14.01
CA GLU A 81 11.01 -31.47 -13.18
C GLU A 81 11.76 -30.41 -14.00
N ALA A 82 12.36 -30.82 -15.13
CA ALA A 82 13.08 -29.90 -16.01
C ALA A 82 12.20 -28.76 -16.55
N ALA A 83 10.97 -29.07 -16.99
CA ALA A 83 10.02 -28.08 -17.47
C ALA A 83 9.58 -27.12 -16.36
N THR A 84 9.33 -27.63 -15.14
CA THR A 84 8.93 -26.80 -13.99
C THR A 84 10.04 -25.81 -13.62
N VAL A 85 11.31 -26.25 -13.64
CA VAL A 85 12.47 -25.38 -13.39
C VAL A 85 12.60 -24.32 -14.48
N ALA A 86 12.47 -24.70 -15.75
CA ALA A 86 12.55 -23.78 -16.88
C ALA A 86 11.43 -22.73 -16.86
N GLU A 87 10.18 -23.14 -16.64
CA GLU A 87 9.02 -22.24 -16.52
C GLU A 87 9.19 -21.27 -15.34
N THR A 88 9.59 -21.78 -14.17
CA THR A 88 9.84 -20.94 -12.99
C THR A 88 10.94 -19.91 -13.25
N GLN A 89 12.02 -20.30 -13.93
CA GLN A 89 13.12 -19.40 -14.26
C GLN A 89 12.70 -18.36 -15.30
N GLN A 90 11.89 -18.75 -16.29
CA GLN A 90 11.33 -17.84 -17.27
C GLN A 90 10.41 -16.80 -16.61
N ASP A 91 9.55 -17.23 -15.68
CA ASP A 91 8.68 -16.33 -14.92
C ASP A 91 9.48 -15.35 -14.07
N ARG A 92 10.52 -15.83 -13.37
CA ARG A 92 11.44 -14.97 -12.59
C ARG A 92 12.17 -13.97 -13.48
N ALA A 93 12.65 -14.40 -14.65
CA ALA A 93 13.32 -13.52 -15.60
C ALA A 93 12.37 -12.45 -16.15
N ALA A 94 11.12 -12.82 -16.46
CA ALA A 94 10.10 -11.87 -16.91
C ALA A 94 9.74 -10.85 -15.82
N GLN A 95 9.55 -11.30 -14.58
CA GLN A 95 9.32 -10.42 -13.43
C GLN A 95 10.49 -9.46 -13.19
N TYR A 96 11.72 -9.97 -13.22
CA TYR A 96 12.94 -9.16 -13.08
C TYR A 96 13.04 -8.11 -14.20
N ALA A 97 12.84 -8.50 -15.45
CA ALA A 97 12.90 -7.58 -16.59
C ALA A 97 11.84 -6.47 -16.49
N SER A 98 10.62 -6.82 -16.09
CA SER A 98 9.55 -5.84 -15.85
C SER A 98 9.89 -4.89 -14.70
N ALA A 99 10.36 -5.40 -13.57
CA ALA A 99 10.76 -4.59 -12.42
C ALA A 99 11.93 -3.66 -12.76
N LYS A 100 12.92 -4.17 -13.51
CA LYS A 100 14.05 -3.37 -14.00
C LYS A 100 13.59 -2.24 -14.91
N ALA A 101 12.69 -2.51 -15.86
CA ALA A 101 12.16 -1.48 -16.74
C ALA A 101 11.40 -0.38 -15.97
N GLN A 102 10.62 -0.75 -14.94
CA GLN A 102 9.94 0.20 -14.06
C GLN A 102 10.93 1.03 -13.23
N ALA A 103 11.97 0.40 -12.67
CA ALA A 103 13.01 1.08 -11.92
C ALA A 103 13.79 2.07 -12.79
N ASP A 104 14.19 1.68 -14.00
CA ASP A 104 14.90 2.53 -14.95
C ASP A 104 14.01 3.71 -15.40
N ALA A 105 12.71 3.48 -15.63
CA ALA A 105 11.75 4.53 -15.94
C ALA A 105 11.57 5.53 -14.77
N ALA A 106 11.46 5.02 -13.54
CA ALA A 106 11.37 5.85 -12.33
C ALA A 106 12.65 6.67 -12.11
N ALA A 107 13.83 6.07 -12.27
CA ALA A 107 15.11 6.77 -12.21
C ALA A 107 15.23 7.89 -13.25
N LYS A 108 14.75 7.64 -14.48
CA LYS A 108 14.69 8.67 -15.53
C LYS A 108 13.74 9.80 -15.17
N LEU A 109 12.56 9.49 -14.62
CA LEU A 109 11.62 10.51 -14.15
C LEU A 109 12.23 11.33 -13.01
N LEU A 110 12.86 10.69 -12.03
CA LEU A 110 13.50 11.38 -10.92
C LEU A 110 14.60 12.31 -11.42
N THR A 111 15.46 11.85 -12.33
CA THR A 111 16.57 12.67 -12.86
C THR A 111 16.09 13.85 -13.71
N THR A 112 14.95 13.72 -14.41
CA THR A 112 14.48 14.75 -15.35
C THR A 112 13.43 15.68 -14.75
N LYS A 113 12.45 15.15 -14.00
CA LYS A 113 11.31 15.90 -13.47
C LYS A 113 11.60 16.51 -12.11
N TYR A 114 12.37 15.84 -11.26
CA TYR A 114 12.60 16.34 -9.90
C TYR A 114 13.29 17.71 -9.88
N PRO A 115 14.38 17.97 -10.66
CA PRO A 115 14.99 19.29 -10.68
C PRO A 115 14.07 20.37 -11.28
N ALA A 116 13.21 20.01 -12.24
CA ALA A 116 12.25 20.93 -12.81
C ALA A 116 11.17 21.33 -11.79
N ILE A 117 10.60 20.35 -11.08
CA ILE A 117 9.64 20.60 -9.99
C ILE A 117 10.29 21.46 -8.90
N ALA A 118 11.54 21.17 -8.55
CA ALA A 118 12.24 21.93 -7.53
C ALA A 118 12.49 23.39 -7.93
N LYS A 119 12.83 23.63 -9.21
CA LYS A 119 12.92 24.98 -9.78
C LYS A 119 11.57 25.71 -9.74
N ASP A 120 10.49 25.04 -10.15
CA ASP A 120 9.14 25.64 -10.14
C ASP A 120 8.69 25.94 -8.70
N PHE A 121 8.99 25.04 -7.77
CA PHE A 121 8.68 25.20 -6.36
C PHE A 121 9.44 26.36 -5.71
N THR A 122 10.76 26.45 -5.92
CA THR A 122 11.57 27.57 -5.41
C THR A 122 11.16 28.91 -6.04
N ALA A 123 10.79 28.92 -7.31
CA ALA A 123 10.22 30.11 -7.95
C ALA A 123 8.90 30.53 -7.31
N LEU A 124 8.00 29.58 -7.03
CA LEU A 124 6.75 29.83 -6.32
C LEU A 124 7.00 30.41 -4.92
N LEU A 125 7.93 29.83 -4.16
CA LEU A 125 8.29 30.33 -2.83
C LEU A 125 8.81 31.76 -2.88
N LYS A 126 9.66 32.08 -3.86
CA LYS A 126 10.16 33.44 -4.08
C LYS A 126 9.01 34.42 -4.33
N THR A 127 8.13 34.10 -5.28
CA THR A 127 6.98 34.95 -5.63
C THR A 127 6.05 35.15 -4.43
N LEU A 128 5.76 34.10 -3.66
CA LEU A 128 4.93 34.22 -2.46
C LEU A 128 5.59 35.10 -1.39
N ALA A 129 6.89 34.94 -1.17
CA ALA A 129 7.63 35.75 -0.20
C ALA A 129 7.68 37.23 -0.60
N GLU A 130 7.98 37.52 -1.88
CA GLU A 130 7.98 38.90 -2.41
C GLU A 130 6.60 39.54 -2.30
N ALA A 131 5.54 38.82 -2.65
CA ALA A 131 4.17 39.30 -2.52
C ALA A 131 3.77 39.54 -1.05
N ALA A 132 4.16 38.66 -0.13
CA ALA A 132 3.90 38.83 1.29
C ALA A 132 4.62 40.08 1.86
N ILE A 133 5.87 40.32 1.47
CA ILE A 133 6.60 41.54 1.85
C ILE A 133 5.90 42.78 1.31
N ALA A 134 5.52 42.79 0.04
CA ALA A 134 4.81 43.92 -0.57
C ALA A 134 3.46 44.19 0.12
N VAL A 135 2.72 43.14 0.49
CA VAL A 135 1.48 43.24 1.28
C VAL A 135 1.74 43.81 2.66
N GLU A 136 2.79 43.36 3.36
CA GLU A 136 3.17 43.91 4.67
C GLU A 136 3.56 45.38 4.58
N GLU A 137 4.31 45.79 3.56
CA GLU A 137 4.70 47.18 3.32
C GLU A 137 3.50 48.07 2.96
N ALA A 138 2.60 47.59 2.11
CA ALA A 138 1.35 48.28 1.80
C ALA A 138 0.47 48.43 3.04
N ASN A 139 0.40 47.39 3.88
CA ASN A 139 -0.36 47.41 5.12
C ASN A 139 0.21 48.37 6.18
N LYS A 140 1.53 48.61 6.16
CA LYS A 140 2.16 49.63 7.03
C LYS A 140 1.78 51.06 6.60
N ASN A 141 1.53 51.27 5.31
CA ASN A 141 1.21 52.58 4.72
C ASN A 141 -0.25 52.63 4.24
N LEU A 142 -1.17 52.16 5.08
CA LEU A 142 -2.57 52.00 4.69
C LEU A 142 -3.24 53.35 4.45
N PRO A 143 -3.92 53.56 3.30
CA PRO A 143 -4.75 54.74 3.10
C PRO A 143 -5.89 54.82 4.11
N GLU A 144 -6.33 56.02 4.45
CA GLU A 144 -7.44 56.23 5.37
C GLU A 144 -8.71 55.53 4.86
N GLY A 145 -9.32 54.70 5.69
CA GLY A 145 -10.53 53.94 5.37
C GLY A 145 -10.33 52.69 4.50
N ALA A 146 -9.11 52.38 4.05
CA ALA A 146 -8.83 51.12 3.36
C ALA A 146 -8.83 49.93 4.33
N ALA A 147 -9.13 48.73 3.81
CA ALA A 147 -8.97 47.48 4.57
C ALA A 147 -7.56 46.90 4.36
N PRO A 148 -6.94 46.28 5.37
CA PRO A 148 -5.68 45.59 5.21
C PRO A 148 -5.76 44.48 4.15
N LEU A 149 -4.73 44.40 3.31
CA LEU A 149 -4.55 43.32 2.36
C LEU A 149 -4.23 42.03 3.12
N MET A 150 -4.82 40.93 2.67
CA MET A 150 -4.56 39.60 3.23
C MET A 150 -3.25 39.03 2.72
N ASP A 151 -2.58 38.26 3.57
CA ASP A 151 -1.44 37.43 3.17
C ASP A 151 -1.83 36.52 2.00
N PRO A 152 -1.08 36.49 0.88
CA PRO A 152 -1.48 35.80 -0.35
C PRO A 152 -1.67 34.30 -0.14
N GLU A 153 -0.85 33.67 0.70
CA GLU A 153 -1.01 32.26 1.05
C GLU A 153 -2.29 32.03 1.87
N PHE A 154 -2.53 32.88 2.88
CA PHE A 154 -3.77 32.84 3.65
C PHE A 154 -5.03 33.14 2.82
N ALA A 155 -4.95 33.99 1.80
CA ALA A 155 -6.08 34.31 0.93
C ALA A 155 -6.57 33.10 0.12
N VAL A 156 -5.66 32.18 -0.23
CA VAL A 156 -5.99 30.98 -1.01
C VAL A 156 -6.29 29.78 -0.11
N ARG A 157 -5.51 29.59 0.96
CA ARG A 157 -5.52 28.36 1.78
C ARG A 157 -6.08 28.55 3.18
N GLY A 158 -6.26 29.81 3.62
CA GLY A 158 -6.78 30.15 4.94
C GLY A 158 -8.29 30.00 5.03
N LYS A 159 -8.78 29.71 6.23
CA LYS A 159 -10.20 29.79 6.55
C LYS A 159 -10.44 30.95 7.51
N LEU A 160 -11.23 31.93 7.07
CA LEU A 160 -11.66 33.01 7.94
C LEU A 160 -12.60 32.48 9.01
N GLY A 161 -12.54 33.09 10.21
CA GLY A 161 -13.47 32.77 11.27
C GLY A 161 -14.90 33.17 10.87
N GLU A 162 -15.84 32.25 11.06
CA GLU A 162 -17.25 32.50 10.82
C GLU A 162 -17.96 32.75 12.16
N PRO A 163 -18.80 33.80 12.28
CA PRO A 163 -19.54 34.04 13.50
C PRO A 163 -20.54 32.93 13.78
N GLU A 164 -20.95 32.82 15.06
CA GLU A 164 -22.01 31.89 15.45
C GLU A 164 -23.27 32.12 14.62
N LYS A 165 -23.77 31.07 13.98
CA LYS A 165 -24.99 31.12 13.16
C LYS A 165 -26.08 30.30 13.83
N THR A 166 -27.11 30.97 14.33
CA THR A 166 -28.30 30.28 14.83
C THR A 166 -29.08 29.71 13.65
N ILE A 167 -29.30 28.39 13.66
CA ILE A 167 -30.05 27.66 12.61
C ILE A 167 -31.54 27.68 12.94
N SER A 168 -31.88 27.39 14.19
CA SER A 168 -33.27 27.36 14.65
C SER A 168 -33.36 27.69 16.12
N GLN A 169 -34.46 28.33 16.49
CA GLN A 169 -34.79 28.67 17.87
C GLN A 169 -36.25 28.31 18.11
N GLU A 170 -36.51 27.41 19.04
CA GLU A 170 -37.86 26.97 19.39
C GLU A 170 -38.05 27.00 20.90
N THR A 171 -39.22 27.46 21.35
CA THR A 171 -39.60 27.39 22.75
C THR A 171 -40.17 26.01 23.05
N VAL A 172 -39.49 25.26 23.93
CA VAL A 172 -39.89 23.91 24.33
C VAL A 172 -40.08 23.84 25.84
N ASP A 173 -41.10 23.10 26.26
CA ASP A 173 -41.35 22.82 27.67
C ASP A 173 -40.68 21.50 28.03
N VAL A 174 -39.56 21.55 28.75
CA VAL A 174 -38.75 20.37 29.12
C VAL A 174 -38.61 20.25 30.63
N TRP A 175 -38.49 19.03 31.12
CA TRP A 175 -38.18 18.73 32.51
C TRP A 175 -36.69 18.94 32.78
N CYS A 176 -36.40 19.70 33.83
CA CYS A 176 -35.04 19.98 34.31
C CYS A 176 -34.90 19.60 35.78
N TYR A 177 -33.66 19.37 36.23
CA TYR A 177 -33.38 19.19 37.65
C TYR A 177 -33.70 20.48 38.43
N SER A 178 -34.49 20.39 39.51
CA SER A 178 -34.95 21.59 40.23
C SER A 178 -33.86 22.28 41.02
N ASN A 179 -32.86 21.52 41.50
CA ASN A 179 -31.81 21.99 42.40
C ASN A 179 -30.47 22.26 41.68
N ALA A 180 -30.46 22.27 40.34
CA ALA A 180 -29.25 22.60 39.58
C ALA A 180 -29.06 24.12 39.50
N PRO A 181 -27.82 24.63 39.65
CA PRO A 181 -27.51 26.06 39.50
C PRO A 181 -27.69 26.54 38.04
N ASP A 182 -27.60 25.62 37.07
CA ASP A 182 -27.79 25.82 35.64
C ASP A 182 -28.98 25.02 35.08
N ILE A 183 -29.48 25.38 33.89
CA ILE A 183 -30.57 24.64 33.24
C ILE A 183 -30.05 23.28 32.75
N ARG A 184 -30.16 22.27 33.61
CA ARG A 184 -29.84 20.88 33.28
C ARG A 184 -31.08 20.12 32.84
N VAL A 185 -31.23 19.97 31.52
CA VAL A 185 -32.32 19.24 30.88
C VAL A 185 -32.14 17.73 31.09
N LEU A 186 -33.22 17.02 31.43
CA LEU A 186 -33.21 15.56 31.55
C LEU A 186 -33.08 14.87 30.19
N PRO A 187 -32.46 13.66 30.14
CA PRO A 187 -32.38 12.85 28.93
C PRO A 187 -33.77 12.59 28.30
N PRO A 188 -33.87 12.43 26.96
CA PRO A 188 -35.15 12.28 26.26
C PRO A 188 -36.05 11.16 26.80
N GLU A 189 -35.47 10.05 27.23
CA GLU A 189 -36.21 8.91 27.81
C GLU A 189 -36.95 9.29 29.09
N LYS A 190 -36.31 10.08 29.95
CA LYS A 190 -36.89 10.56 31.22
C LYS A 190 -37.90 11.68 31.00
N GLN A 191 -37.73 12.48 29.94
CA GLN A 191 -38.73 13.46 29.51
C GLN A 191 -40.05 12.77 29.16
N ALA A 192 -39.99 11.69 28.37
CA ALA A 192 -41.18 10.94 27.95
C ALA A 192 -41.89 10.28 29.14
N GLU A 193 -41.12 9.66 30.05
CA GLU A 193 -41.64 9.06 31.29
C GLU A 193 -42.40 10.08 32.14
N LEU A 194 -41.79 11.25 32.40
CA LEU A 194 -42.40 12.31 33.20
C LEU A 194 -43.60 12.95 32.52
N ASN A 195 -43.55 13.17 31.20
CA ASN A 195 -44.69 13.68 30.44
C ASN A 195 -45.88 12.72 30.47
N ALA A 196 -45.63 11.40 30.49
CA ALA A 196 -46.68 10.39 30.64
C ALA A 196 -47.23 10.34 32.08
N ARG A 197 -46.36 10.39 33.08
CA ARG A 197 -46.69 10.22 34.50
C ARG A 197 -47.31 11.46 35.16
N PHE A 198 -46.88 12.66 34.77
CA PHE A 198 -47.26 13.93 35.38
C PHE A 198 -47.93 14.87 34.37
N ARG A 199 -48.95 14.38 33.66
CA ARG A 199 -49.69 15.17 32.66
C ARG A 199 -50.29 16.43 33.30
N GLY A 200 -49.90 17.60 32.80
CA GLY A 200 -50.41 18.90 33.26
C GLY A 200 -49.76 19.47 34.53
N ALA A 201 -48.81 18.75 35.16
CA ALA A 201 -48.07 19.26 36.31
C ALA A 201 -46.75 19.92 35.88
N ASN A 202 -46.33 20.94 36.63
CA ASN A 202 -45.05 21.65 36.42
C ASN A 202 -43.94 21.20 37.39
N GLN A 203 -44.26 20.26 38.28
CA GLN A 203 -43.34 19.67 39.24
C GLN A 203 -43.53 18.15 39.25
N GLY A 204 -42.45 17.43 39.48
CA GLY A 204 -42.44 15.98 39.56
C GLY A 204 -41.25 15.49 40.37
N SER A 205 -41.20 14.19 40.56
CA SER A 205 -40.10 13.52 41.25
C SER A 205 -39.66 12.29 40.47
N LEU A 206 -38.35 12.12 40.30
CA LEU A 206 -37.75 10.92 39.74
C LEU A 206 -37.05 10.13 40.86
N PRO A 207 -37.09 8.79 40.83
CA PRO A 207 -36.26 7.99 41.73
C PRO A 207 -34.78 8.25 41.43
N SER A 208 -34.04 8.62 42.47
CA SER A 208 -32.62 8.92 42.45
C SER A 208 -31.81 7.64 42.68
N GLY A 209 -31.51 6.93 41.59
CA GLY A 209 -30.54 5.83 41.55
C GLY A 209 -30.45 4.93 42.79
N SER A 210 -29.23 4.52 43.13
CA SER A 210 -28.89 3.43 44.06
C SER A 210 -29.18 3.70 45.55
N SER A 211 -29.73 4.87 45.91
CA SER A 211 -29.86 5.29 47.31
C SER A 211 -31.30 5.49 47.77
N GLY A 212 -32.30 5.11 46.96
CA GLY A 212 -33.72 5.17 47.33
C GLY A 212 -34.30 6.58 47.54
N GLY A 213 -33.55 7.62 47.18
CA GLY A 213 -34.00 9.02 47.28
C GLY A 213 -34.90 9.44 46.12
N MET A 214 -35.64 10.54 46.26
CA MET A 214 -36.39 11.17 45.18
C MET A 214 -35.72 12.48 44.77
N THR A 215 -35.43 12.63 43.49
CA THR A 215 -34.91 13.88 42.91
C THR A 215 -36.08 14.71 42.40
N SER A 216 -36.23 15.93 42.91
CA SER A 216 -37.22 16.89 42.43
C SER A 216 -36.85 17.42 41.04
N VAL A 217 -37.82 17.42 40.15
CA VAL A 217 -37.71 17.91 38.77
C VAL A 217 -38.81 18.91 38.50
N THR A 218 -38.52 19.95 37.74
CA THR A 218 -39.50 20.97 37.36
C THR A 218 -39.56 21.11 35.85
N ARG A 219 -40.78 21.25 35.32
CA ARG A 219 -41.00 21.55 33.92
C ARG A 219 -40.78 23.03 33.71
N ARG A 220 -39.82 23.38 32.86
CA ARG A 220 -39.47 24.77 32.56
C ARG A 220 -39.64 25.01 31.07
N ARG A 221 -40.18 26.17 30.75
CA ARG A 221 -40.22 26.69 29.39
C ARG A 221 -38.85 27.24 29.06
N VAL A 222 -38.14 26.60 28.13
CA VAL A 222 -36.79 26.98 27.73
C VAL A 222 -36.73 27.22 26.23
N VAL A 223 -35.72 27.97 25.81
CA VAL A 223 -35.44 28.18 24.39
C VAL A 223 -34.39 27.15 23.96
N LYS A 224 -34.80 26.21 23.10
CA LYS A 224 -33.88 25.29 22.43
C LYS A 224 -33.32 25.99 21.21
N ARG A 225 -32.02 26.30 21.27
CA ARG A 225 -31.26 26.90 20.17
C ARG A 225 -30.37 25.85 19.52
N THR A 226 -30.55 25.62 18.23
CA THR A 226 -29.60 24.86 17.40
C THR A 226 -28.78 25.87 16.61
N TYR A 227 -27.46 25.82 16.75
CA TYR A 227 -26.56 26.81 16.14
C TYR A 227 -25.27 26.16 15.66
N VAL A 228 -24.65 26.74 14.63
CA VAL A 228 -23.27 26.46 14.25
C VAL A 228 -22.38 27.32 15.15
N PRO A 229 -21.46 26.74 15.94
CA PRO A 229 -20.60 27.52 16.81
C PRO A 229 -19.71 28.45 15.99
N ALA A 230 -19.31 29.57 16.59
CA ALA A 230 -18.31 30.44 15.98
C ALA A 230 -17.05 29.64 15.65
N GLN A 231 -16.56 29.77 14.42
CA GLN A 231 -15.33 29.15 13.98
C GLN A 231 -14.20 30.15 14.10
N HIS A 232 -13.07 29.71 14.66
CA HIS A 232 -11.87 30.52 14.69
C HIS A 232 -11.19 30.51 13.33
N THR A 233 -10.44 31.57 13.04
CA THR A 233 -9.56 31.65 11.88
C THR A 233 -8.59 30.47 11.90
N GLN A 234 -8.56 29.68 10.83
CA GLN A 234 -7.63 28.56 10.69
C GLN A 234 -6.56 28.93 9.67
N ARG A 235 -5.31 29.00 10.12
CA ARG A 235 -4.16 29.26 9.26
C ARG A 235 -3.52 27.93 8.87
N PRO A 236 -3.35 27.63 7.57
CA PRO A 236 -2.65 26.44 7.13
C PRO A 236 -1.16 26.54 7.48
N GLU A 237 -0.48 25.40 7.48
CA GLU A 237 0.98 25.41 7.50
C GLU A 237 1.53 26.05 6.24
N SER A 238 2.54 26.90 6.41
CA SER A 238 3.18 27.57 5.28
C SER A 238 3.82 26.56 4.34
N ILE A 239 3.61 26.75 3.05
CA ILE A 239 4.20 25.94 1.99
C ILE A 239 5.74 25.95 2.04
N ALA A 240 6.34 26.99 2.61
CA ALA A 240 7.78 27.09 2.85
C ALA A 240 8.33 26.03 3.82
N ARG A 241 7.47 25.31 4.55
CA ARG A 241 7.88 24.18 5.41
C ARG A 241 8.12 22.88 4.67
N LEU A 242 7.67 22.75 3.43
CA LEU A 242 7.88 21.52 2.64
C LEU A 242 9.33 21.47 2.17
N GLU A 243 10.13 20.52 2.67
CA GLU A 243 11.53 20.38 2.29
C GLU A 243 11.71 19.67 0.93
N MET A 244 12.71 20.11 0.16
CA MET A 244 13.12 19.46 -1.08
C MET A 244 14.61 19.12 -1.04
N PRO A 245 14.97 17.86 -0.72
CA PRO A 245 16.37 17.42 -0.68
C PRO A 245 17.05 17.51 -2.06
N GLY A 246 18.37 17.40 -2.07
CA GLY A 246 19.14 17.28 -3.29
C GLY A 246 18.83 15.97 -4.02
N LEU A 247 19.16 15.89 -5.31
CA LEU A 247 18.91 14.68 -6.11
C LEU A 247 19.81 13.53 -5.67
N LYS A 248 21.07 13.81 -5.34
CA LYS A 248 22.06 12.84 -4.89
C LYS A 248 22.48 13.10 -3.46
N VAL A 249 23.04 12.07 -2.83
CA VAL A 249 23.70 12.21 -1.53
C VAL A 249 24.84 13.22 -1.67
N GLY A 250 24.87 14.23 -0.80
CA GLY A 250 25.86 15.31 -0.82
C GLY A 250 25.49 16.51 -1.70
N ASP A 251 24.43 16.43 -2.51
CA ASP A 251 23.93 17.61 -3.23
C ASP A 251 23.35 18.62 -2.24
N VAL A 252 23.48 19.91 -2.59
CA VAL A 252 22.77 20.99 -1.91
C VAL A 252 21.27 20.74 -2.05
N PRO A 253 20.47 20.83 -0.98
CA PRO A 253 19.02 20.72 -1.08
C PRO A 253 18.48 21.83 -1.98
N PHE A 254 17.54 21.50 -2.87
CA PHE A 254 16.86 22.52 -3.66
C PHE A 254 16.09 23.50 -2.79
N TRP A 255 15.54 23.02 -1.68
CA TRP A 255 14.94 23.86 -0.66
C TRP A 255 15.06 23.21 0.72
N LYS A 256 15.51 23.99 1.70
CA LYS A 256 15.56 23.60 3.10
C LYS A 256 14.70 24.56 3.90
N ALA A 257 13.69 24.04 4.58
CA ALA A 257 12.76 24.85 5.32
C ALA A 257 13.48 25.60 6.46
N PRO A 258 13.35 26.93 6.56
CA PRO A 258 13.87 27.66 7.71
C PRO A 258 13.04 27.37 8.95
N THR A 259 13.66 27.49 10.14
CA THR A 259 12.97 27.36 11.44
C THR A 259 11.78 28.32 11.55
N TYR A 260 11.89 29.49 10.95
CA TYR A 260 10.85 30.51 10.89
C TYR A 260 10.46 30.80 9.44
N SER A 261 9.18 30.65 9.11
CA SER A 261 8.64 30.84 7.76
C SER A 261 8.36 32.32 7.42
N ASN A 262 9.17 33.24 7.94
CA ASN A 262 9.00 34.66 7.65
C ASN A 262 9.41 34.94 6.20
N PRO A 263 8.67 35.78 5.44
CA PRO A 263 8.95 36.04 4.02
C PRO A 263 10.41 36.46 3.73
N SER A 264 10.98 37.36 4.55
CA SER A 264 12.37 37.79 4.37
C SER A 264 13.38 36.66 4.61
N VAL A 265 13.10 35.75 5.54
CA VAL A 265 13.95 34.57 5.81
C VAL A 265 13.87 33.59 4.64
N VAL A 266 12.71 33.44 4.01
CA VAL A 266 12.55 32.60 2.81
C VAL A 266 13.43 33.11 1.68
N ILE A 267 13.40 34.42 1.38
CA ILE A 267 14.25 35.02 0.34
C ILE A 267 15.75 34.83 0.68
N ALA A 268 16.16 35.15 1.91
CA ALA A 268 17.55 34.99 2.33
C ALA A 268 18.02 33.52 2.25
N THR A 269 17.14 32.55 2.56
CA THR A 269 17.45 31.12 2.45
C THR A 269 17.62 30.71 0.98
N LEU A 270 16.78 31.20 0.08
CA LEU A 270 16.92 30.94 -1.36
C LEU A 270 18.24 31.50 -1.90
N GLU A 271 18.62 32.71 -1.50
CA GLU A 271 19.90 33.33 -1.87
C GLU A 271 21.08 32.53 -1.31
N GLN A 272 21.00 32.10 -0.05
CA GLN A 272 22.03 31.26 0.57
C GLN A 272 22.21 29.96 -0.22
N LEU A 273 21.12 29.22 -0.51
CA LEU A 273 21.18 27.97 -1.25
C LEU A 273 21.75 28.15 -2.67
N ALA A 274 21.47 29.27 -3.32
CA ALA A 274 22.02 29.58 -4.64
C ALA A 274 23.55 29.76 -4.64
N THR A 275 24.16 30.07 -3.50
CA THR A 275 25.61 30.23 -3.34
C THR A 275 26.33 28.97 -2.83
N MET A 276 25.58 27.96 -2.37
CA MET A 276 26.16 26.73 -1.85
C MET A 276 26.68 25.84 -2.97
N THR A 277 27.84 25.22 -2.75
CA THR A 277 28.40 24.21 -3.65
C THR A 277 28.08 22.81 -3.12
N PRO A 278 27.81 21.83 -4.00
CA PRO A 278 27.65 20.43 -3.61
C PRO A 278 28.88 19.92 -2.85
N ALA A 279 28.65 19.03 -1.88
CA ALA A 279 29.76 18.33 -1.23
C ALA A 279 30.47 17.43 -2.26
N PRO A 280 31.80 17.27 -2.17
CA PRO A 280 32.52 16.36 -3.06
C PRO A 280 31.98 14.93 -2.88
N ALA A 281 31.74 14.24 -4.00
CA ALA A 281 31.18 12.89 -4.01
C ALA A 281 32.06 11.86 -3.27
N ILE A 282 33.35 12.15 -3.13
CA ILE A 282 34.30 11.36 -2.36
C ILE A 282 34.79 12.25 -1.22
N ASN A 283 34.56 11.81 0.01
CA ASN A 283 35.18 12.44 1.17
C ASN A 283 36.68 12.13 1.14
N PRO A 284 37.57 13.13 1.13
CA PRO A 284 39.02 12.89 1.13
C PRO A 284 39.49 12.03 2.30
N ALA A 285 38.76 12.03 3.42
CA ALA A 285 39.06 11.20 4.59
C ALA A 285 38.76 9.70 4.37
N ASP A 286 37.89 9.37 3.41
CA ASP A 286 37.55 7.98 3.05
C ASP A 286 38.52 7.40 1.99
N VAL A 287 39.38 8.24 1.40
CA VAL A 287 40.41 7.80 0.46
C VAL A 287 41.51 7.08 1.24
N ARG A 288 41.61 5.76 1.00
CA ARG A 288 42.71 4.95 1.53
C ARG A 288 43.77 4.79 0.45
N THR A 289 44.99 5.21 0.80
CA THR A 289 46.16 4.95 -0.04
C THR A 289 46.88 3.75 0.53
N GLU A 290 46.85 2.64 -0.19
CA GLU A 290 47.62 1.44 0.12
C GLU A 290 48.81 1.34 -0.83
N TYR A 291 49.95 0.87 -0.33
CA TYR A 291 51.13 0.58 -1.13
C TYR A 291 51.20 -0.94 -1.32
N LEU A 292 51.06 -1.38 -2.57
CA LEU A 292 51.10 -2.79 -2.94
C LEU A 292 52.45 -3.14 -3.56
N ASP A 293 52.92 -4.38 -3.34
CA ASP A 293 54.07 -4.91 -4.05
C ASP A 293 53.74 -5.10 -5.55
N PRO A 294 54.71 -4.98 -6.47
CA PRO A 294 54.45 -5.02 -7.91
C PRO A 294 53.83 -6.34 -8.42
N SER A 295 54.04 -7.44 -7.70
CA SER A 295 53.38 -8.74 -7.97
C SER A 295 51.90 -8.71 -7.63
N ASP A 296 51.55 -8.09 -6.50
CA ASP A 296 50.20 -8.05 -5.96
C ASP A 296 49.35 -7.00 -6.68
N ALA A 297 50.00 -5.93 -7.17
CA ALA A 297 49.37 -4.92 -8.03
C ALA A 297 48.84 -5.51 -9.35
N LYS A 298 49.58 -6.44 -9.98
CA LYS A 298 49.12 -7.12 -11.20
C LYS A 298 47.90 -8.02 -10.94
N GLN A 299 47.88 -8.68 -9.79
CA GLN A 299 46.80 -9.56 -9.40
C GLN A 299 45.54 -8.78 -9.01
N ALA A 300 45.70 -7.62 -8.34
CA ALA A 300 44.61 -6.70 -8.04
C ALA A 300 44.03 -6.03 -9.32
N GLU A 301 44.85 -5.72 -10.32
CA GLU A 301 44.36 -5.21 -11.61
C GLU A 301 43.55 -6.27 -12.38
N GLU A 302 43.94 -7.55 -12.33
CA GLU A 302 43.19 -8.66 -12.94
C GLU A 302 41.85 -8.92 -12.20
N ASP A 303 41.83 -8.82 -10.87
CA ASP A 303 40.62 -9.03 -10.05
C ASP A 303 39.59 -7.89 -10.18
N VAL A 304 40.02 -6.66 -10.50
CA VAL A 304 39.11 -5.52 -10.74
C VAL A 304 38.53 -5.53 -12.16
N ALA A 305 39.16 -6.26 -13.10
CA ALA A 305 38.74 -6.35 -14.49
C ALA A 305 37.78 -7.53 -14.79
N ALA A 306 37.60 -8.46 -13.84
CA ALA A 306 36.68 -9.61 -13.90
C ALA A 306 35.28 -9.28 -13.36
#